data_AF-A0A1W9LZ30-F1
#
_entry.id   AF-A0A1W9LZ30-F1
#
_cell.length_a   1.000
_cell.length_b   1.000
_cell.length_c   1.000
_cell.angle_alpha   90.00
_cell.angle_beta   90.00
_cell.angle_gamma   90.00
#
_symmetry.space_group_name_H-M   'P 1'
#
loop_
_entity.id
_entity.type
_entity.pdbx_description
1 polymer ?
#
loop_
_entity_poly.entity_id
_entity_poly.type
_entity_poly.pdbx_seq_one_letter_code
_entity_poly.pdbx_strand_id
1 'polypeptide(L)'
;MKRFLLPIALLLPLAAVALSAERFDGAREVIGILPMQEVFGAEPCAVFEAQDVDLFETPNSSHSIGRISVARPWAFPPSGGCEGLEVAVAIYGPVHRKETLPTLEFSYENQGVIVRKRQGQWFEIALSEGYAWVHIQDADSRYLPVEQLLKHSLTYLSGQGSLDLVEIPGRGKPVWSRSPNIRSKLPVEVVAFSEIAGHLWVQVRILETDSCSEERTGVVSVTGWMPFYDADGMPQIWFYSRGC
;
A
#
# COMPACT_ATOMS: atom_id res chain seq x y z
N MET A 1 -58.59 -50.26 -29.23
CA MET A 1 -58.40 -49.17 -28.25
C MET A 1 -57.01 -48.58 -28.45
N LYS A 2 -56.92 -47.38 -29.03
CA LYS A 2 -55.64 -46.68 -29.32
C LYS A 2 -55.19 -45.94 -28.06
N ARG A 3 -54.05 -46.32 -27.48
CA ARG A 3 -53.43 -45.62 -26.35
C ARG A 3 -52.50 -44.53 -26.89
N PHE A 4 -52.84 -43.28 -26.62
CA PHE A 4 -51.96 -42.12 -26.83
C PHE A 4 -50.95 -42.06 -25.68
N LEU A 5 -49.66 -42.09 -26.00
CA LEU A 5 -48.57 -41.78 -25.08
C LEU A 5 -48.27 -40.28 -25.20
N LEU A 6 -48.56 -39.52 -24.14
CA LEU A 6 -48.12 -38.13 -24.01
C LEU A 6 -46.64 -38.09 -23.58
N PRO A 7 -45.79 -37.25 -24.19
CA PRO A 7 -44.44 -37.01 -23.68
C PRO A 7 -44.51 -36.05 -22.48
N ILE A 8 -44.01 -36.52 -21.33
CA ILE A 8 -43.79 -35.70 -20.14
C ILE A 8 -42.50 -34.91 -20.38
N ALA A 9 -42.63 -33.61 -20.63
CA ALA A 9 -41.50 -32.69 -20.70
C ALA A 9 -41.01 -32.39 -19.28
N LEU A 10 -39.83 -32.91 -18.94
CA LEU A 10 -39.13 -32.64 -17.68
C LEU A 10 -38.54 -31.21 -17.74
N LEU A 11 -39.21 -30.24 -17.14
CA LEU A 11 -38.66 -28.89 -16.93
C LEU A 11 -37.66 -28.94 -15.76
N LEU A 12 -36.37 -28.98 -16.10
CA LEU A 12 -35.30 -28.76 -15.12
C LEU A 12 -35.27 -27.27 -14.72
N PRO A 13 -35.38 -26.92 -13.42
CA PRO A 13 -35.17 -25.55 -13.00
C PRO A 13 -33.69 -25.19 -13.21
N LEU A 14 -33.42 -24.25 -14.12
CA LEU A 14 -32.14 -23.54 -14.14
C LEU A 14 -32.04 -22.79 -12.81
N ALA A 15 -31.27 -23.32 -11.86
CA ALA A 15 -30.76 -22.54 -10.75
C ALA A 15 -29.83 -21.49 -11.36
N ALA A 16 -30.34 -20.27 -11.54
CA ALA A 16 -29.51 -19.12 -11.82
C ALA A 16 -28.63 -18.92 -10.58
N VAL A 17 -27.41 -19.47 -10.64
CA VAL A 17 -26.32 -19.08 -9.76
C VAL A 17 -26.04 -17.64 -10.15
N ALA A 18 -26.70 -16.69 -9.47
CA ALA A 18 -26.25 -15.33 -9.44
C ALA A 18 -24.87 -15.37 -8.78
N LEU A 19 -23.82 -15.47 -9.59
CA LEU A 19 -22.52 -14.96 -9.18
C LEU A 19 -22.78 -13.49 -8.88
N SER A 20 -22.98 -13.18 -7.60
CA SER A 20 -22.73 -11.85 -7.09
C SER A 20 -21.33 -11.52 -7.57
N ALA A 21 -21.24 -10.65 -8.59
CA ALA A 21 -20.05 -9.90 -8.84
C ALA A 21 -19.86 -9.09 -7.56
N GLU A 22 -19.10 -9.64 -6.62
CA GLU A 22 -18.46 -8.84 -5.60
C GLU A 22 -17.67 -7.79 -6.39
N ARG A 23 -18.23 -6.60 -6.51
CA ARG A 23 -17.42 -5.40 -6.72
C ARG A 23 -16.59 -5.29 -5.46
N PHE A 24 -15.50 -6.06 -5.42
CA PHE A 24 -14.33 -5.68 -4.70
C PHE A 24 -13.84 -4.41 -5.39
N ASP A 25 -14.38 -3.28 -4.93
CA ASP A 25 -13.81 -1.95 -5.11
C ASP A 25 -12.55 -1.83 -4.23
N GLY A 26 -11.74 -2.91 -4.12
CA GLY A 26 -10.45 -3.01 -3.43
C GLY A 26 -9.35 -2.25 -4.17
N ALA A 27 -9.76 -1.18 -4.85
CA ALA A 27 -9.00 -0.45 -5.82
C ALA A 27 -8.40 0.79 -5.18
N ARG A 28 -7.47 0.64 -4.22
CA ARG A 28 -6.31 1.55 -4.00
C ARG A 28 -5.46 1.22 -2.77
N GLU A 29 -5.97 0.37 -1.88
CA GLU A 29 -5.34 0.10 -0.58
C GLU A 29 -3.88 -0.42 -0.69
N VAL A 30 -3.00 0.20 0.11
CA VAL A 30 -1.57 -0.16 0.24
C VAL A 30 -1.40 -1.24 1.30
N ILE A 31 -1.17 -2.48 0.89
CA ILE A 31 -1.00 -3.61 1.81
C ILE A 31 0.44 -3.75 2.35
N GLY A 32 1.40 -3.03 1.77
CA GLY A 32 2.78 -3.04 2.25
C GLY A 32 3.77 -2.46 1.25
N ILE A 33 5.05 -2.64 1.55
CA ILE A 33 6.17 -2.16 0.74
C ILE A 33 7.03 -3.35 0.31
N LEU A 34 7.51 -3.30 -0.92
CA LEU A 34 8.46 -4.29 -1.46
C LEU A 34 9.78 -3.59 -1.80
N PRO A 35 10.86 -3.86 -1.05
CA PRO A 35 12.21 -3.44 -1.40
C PRO A 35 12.66 -4.10 -2.71
N MET A 36 12.91 -3.28 -3.73
CA MET A 36 13.40 -3.73 -5.04
C MET A 36 14.89 -3.46 -5.16
N GLN A 37 15.69 -4.37 -4.62
CA GLN A 37 17.16 -4.26 -4.62
C GLN A 37 17.74 -4.19 -6.03
N GLU A 38 17.02 -4.74 -7.00
CA GLU A 38 17.32 -4.70 -8.42
C GLU A 38 17.46 -3.26 -8.95
N VAL A 39 16.74 -2.29 -8.38
CA VAL A 39 16.70 -0.90 -8.85
C VAL A 39 17.02 0.14 -7.78
N PHE A 40 17.00 -0.23 -6.50
CA PHE A 40 17.35 0.66 -5.38
C PHE A 40 18.63 0.25 -4.64
N GLY A 41 19.17 -0.95 -4.89
CA GLY A 41 20.22 -1.54 -4.07
C GLY A 41 19.69 -2.13 -2.76
N ALA A 42 20.55 -2.87 -2.05
CA ALA A 42 20.19 -3.52 -0.78
C ALA A 42 20.27 -2.57 0.44
N GLU A 43 21.08 -1.52 0.34
CA GLU A 43 21.31 -0.54 1.40
C GLU A 43 21.33 0.88 0.82
N PRO A 44 21.02 1.92 1.61
CA PRO A 44 21.13 3.30 1.18
C PRO A 44 22.54 3.61 0.69
N CYS A 45 22.65 4.29 -0.45
CA CYS A 45 23.92 4.67 -1.04
C CYS A 45 24.88 3.51 -1.37
N ALA A 46 24.44 2.25 -1.35
CA ALA A 46 25.28 1.16 -1.81
C ALA A 46 25.45 1.21 -3.33
N VAL A 47 26.68 0.96 -3.80
CA VAL A 47 26.90 0.64 -5.20
C VAL A 47 26.27 -0.72 -5.48
N PHE A 48 25.43 -0.81 -6.50
CA PHE A 48 24.79 -2.05 -6.90
C PHE A 48 24.77 -2.17 -8.43
N GLU A 49 24.68 -3.41 -8.90
CA GLU A 49 24.45 -3.68 -10.32
C GLU A 49 22.95 -3.63 -10.59
N ALA A 50 22.51 -2.58 -11.28
CA ALA A 50 21.11 -2.38 -11.61
C ALA A 50 20.61 -3.49 -12.54
N GLN A 51 19.44 -4.03 -12.21
CA GLN A 51 18.76 -5.03 -13.00
C GLN A 51 17.39 -4.49 -13.39
N ASP A 52 17.04 -4.67 -14.65
CA ASP A 52 15.73 -4.34 -15.16
C ASP A 52 14.69 -5.32 -14.60
N VAL A 53 13.54 -4.80 -14.19
CA VAL A 53 12.42 -5.62 -13.70
C VAL A 53 11.25 -5.48 -14.65
N ASP A 54 10.84 -6.60 -15.26
CA ASP A 54 9.70 -6.62 -16.16
C ASP A 54 8.37 -6.43 -15.41
N LEU A 55 7.46 -5.71 -16.06
CA LEU A 55 6.10 -5.45 -15.59
C LEU A 55 5.11 -6.31 -16.37
N PHE A 56 4.09 -6.83 -15.69
CA PHE A 56 3.11 -7.74 -16.27
C PHE A 56 1.69 -7.26 -15.99
N GLU A 57 0.76 -7.55 -16.89
CA GLU A 57 -0.66 -7.21 -16.70
C GLU A 57 -1.33 -8.10 -15.65
N THR A 58 -0.93 -9.37 -15.60
CA THR A 58 -1.47 -10.37 -14.67
C THR A 58 -0.35 -11.27 -14.15
N PRO A 59 -0.56 -11.93 -12.99
CA PRO A 59 0.36 -12.96 -12.51
C PRO A 59 0.52 -14.07 -13.55
N ASN A 60 1.76 -14.54 -13.74
CA ASN A 60 2.12 -15.61 -14.68
C ASN A 60 1.92 -15.27 -16.17
N SER A 61 1.66 -14.01 -16.52
CA SER A 61 1.74 -13.59 -17.92
C SER A 61 3.12 -13.87 -18.48
N SER A 62 3.19 -14.46 -19.68
CA SER A 62 4.45 -14.61 -20.42
C SER A 62 4.84 -13.33 -21.17
N HIS A 63 3.95 -12.34 -21.24
CA HIS A 63 4.16 -11.09 -21.95
C HIS A 63 4.33 -9.95 -20.96
N SER A 64 5.49 -9.30 -21.05
CA SER A 64 5.78 -8.06 -20.33
C SER A 64 5.09 -6.88 -21.02
N ILE A 65 4.42 -6.05 -20.21
CA ILE A 65 3.79 -4.79 -20.62
C ILE A 65 4.67 -3.58 -20.36
N GLY A 66 5.86 -3.77 -19.82
CA GLY A 66 6.76 -2.67 -19.49
C GLY A 66 7.92 -3.10 -18.62
N ARG A 67 8.65 -2.13 -18.11
CA ARG A 67 9.86 -2.37 -17.36
C ARG A 67 10.15 -1.25 -16.38
N ILE A 68 10.67 -1.63 -15.23
CA ILE A 68 11.32 -0.72 -14.29
C ILE A 68 12.83 -0.81 -14.54
N SER A 69 13.49 0.33 -14.66
CA SER A 69 14.94 0.40 -14.82
C SER A 69 15.54 1.62 -14.13
N VAL A 70 16.84 1.54 -13.83
CA VAL A 70 17.60 2.68 -13.33
C VAL A 70 17.92 3.62 -14.51
N ALA A 71 17.27 4.78 -14.53
CA ALA A 71 17.50 5.82 -15.53
C ALA A 71 18.78 6.62 -15.25
N ARG A 72 19.12 6.81 -13.98
CA ARG A 72 20.38 7.42 -13.53
C ARG A 72 20.86 6.67 -12.28
N PRO A 73 22.09 6.11 -12.27
CA PRO A 73 22.64 5.46 -11.08
C PRO A 73 23.04 6.48 -10.02
N TRP A 74 23.37 6.00 -8.82
CA TRP A 74 23.96 6.83 -7.77
C TRP A 74 25.22 7.55 -8.25
N ALA A 75 25.32 8.84 -7.94
CA ALA A 75 26.54 9.62 -8.01
C ALA A 75 27.11 9.79 -6.59
N PHE A 76 28.44 9.75 -6.48
CA PHE A 76 29.16 9.84 -5.21
C PHE A 76 30.08 11.08 -5.24
N PRO A 77 29.58 12.26 -4.82
CA PRO A 77 30.36 13.49 -4.88
C PRO A 77 31.53 13.47 -3.89
N PRO A 78 32.61 14.24 -4.15
CA PRO A 78 33.76 14.33 -3.24
C PRO A 78 33.43 14.84 -1.83
N SER A 79 32.30 15.53 -1.66
CA SER A 79 31.78 15.99 -0.37
C SER A 79 31.25 14.85 0.52
N GLY A 80 31.15 13.62 -0.01
CA GLY A 80 30.53 12.48 0.65
C GLY A 80 29.03 12.36 0.37
N GLY A 81 28.45 11.23 0.78
CA GLY A 81 27.06 10.86 0.51
C GLY A 81 26.84 10.26 -0.88
N CYS A 82 25.58 10.05 -1.24
CA CYS A 82 25.15 9.68 -2.58
C CYS A 82 23.97 10.55 -3.02
N GLU A 83 23.85 10.77 -4.32
CA GLU A 83 22.74 11.54 -4.88
C GLU A 83 22.39 11.06 -6.30
N GLY A 84 21.22 11.49 -6.78
CA GLY A 84 20.87 11.39 -8.19
C GLY A 84 20.40 10.03 -8.70
N LEU A 85 20.13 9.03 -7.84
CA LEU A 85 19.44 7.83 -8.29
C LEU A 85 18.06 8.19 -8.84
N GLU A 86 17.79 7.82 -10.09
CA GLU A 86 16.48 7.95 -10.73
C GLU A 86 16.04 6.58 -11.25
N VAL A 87 14.91 6.08 -10.74
CA VAL A 87 14.26 4.87 -11.23
C VAL A 87 13.05 5.25 -12.07
N ALA A 88 12.98 4.70 -13.27
CA ALA A 88 11.93 4.99 -14.24
C ALA A 88 11.15 3.73 -14.60
N VAL A 89 9.88 3.93 -14.94
CA VAL A 89 8.99 2.94 -15.52
C VAL A 89 8.81 3.27 -17.00
N ALA A 90 8.99 2.28 -17.86
CA ALA A 90 8.66 2.36 -19.28
C ALA A 90 7.54 1.37 -19.59
N ILE A 91 6.36 1.85 -20.00
CA ILE A 91 5.24 1.01 -20.41
C ILE A 91 5.27 0.80 -21.93
N TYR A 92 5.18 -0.46 -22.35
CA TYR A 92 5.10 -0.85 -23.74
C TYR A 92 3.66 -0.71 -24.23
N GLY A 93 3.49 0.03 -25.32
CA GLY A 93 2.18 0.30 -25.88
C GLY A 93 2.29 1.21 -27.10
N PRO A 94 1.17 1.61 -27.70
CA PRO A 94 1.16 2.50 -28.86
C PRO A 94 1.72 3.89 -28.55
N VAL A 95 1.70 4.29 -27.28
CA VAL A 95 2.38 5.48 -26.78
C VAL A 95 3.39 5.01 -25.75
N HIS A 96 4.68 5.11 -26.07
CA HIS A 96 5.72 4.90 -25.08
C HIS A 96 5.66 6.00 -24.04
N ARG A 97 5.50 5.60 -22.78
CA ARG A 97 5.48 6.49 -21.63
C ARG A 97 6.65 6.14 -20.74
N LYS A 98 7.35 7.18 -20.30
CA LYS A 98 8.37 7.09 -19.26
C LYS A 98 7.87 7.88 -18.06
N GLU A 99 7.74 7.22 -16.93
CA GLU A 99 7.23 7.81 -15.70
C GLU A 99 8.14 7.50 -14.52
N THR A 100 7.99 8.26 -13.44
CA THR A 100 8.65 7.97 -12.17
C THR A 100 7.92 6.84 -11.47
N LEU A 101 8.67 5.89 -10.92
CA LEU A 101 8.11 4.81 -10.12
C LEU A 101 7.63 5.38 -8.76
N PRO A 102 6.34 5.24 -8.40
CA PRO A 102 5.89 5.62 -7.07
C PRO A 102 6.55 4.75 -5.99
N THR A 103 7.15 5.41 -4.99
CA THR A 103 7.83 4.74 -3.88
C THR A 103 7.41 5.33 -2.55
N LEU A 104 7.62 4.55 -1.49
CA LEU A 104 7.60 5.04 -0.11
C LEU A 104 8.87 4.59 0.59
N GLU A 105 9.35 5.43 1.51
CA GLU A 105 10.45 5.04 2.39
C GLU A 105 9.95 4.03 3.43
N PHE A 106 10.63 2.88 3.55
CA PHE A 106 10.32 1.85 4.55
C PHE A 106 11.32 1.79 5.71
N SER A 107 12.49 2.41 5.54
CA SER A 107 13.48 2.69 6.59
C SER A 107 14.30 3.91 6.19
N TYR A 108 15.23 4.36 7.05
CA TYR A 108 16.08 5.53 6.79
C TYR A 108 16.71 5.44 5.40
N GLU A 109 16.33 6.37 4.51
CA GLU A 109 16.80 6.47 3.11
C GLU A 109 16.60 5.23 2.23
N ASN A 110 15.82 4.24 2.67
CA ASN A 110 15.51 3.06 1.88
C ASN A 110 14.11 3.19 1.28
N GLN A 111 14.04 3.09 -0.04
CA GLN A 111 12.80 3.13 -0.80
C GLN A 111 12.35 1.74 -1.21
N GLY A 112 11.05 1.54 -1.24
CA GLY A 112 10.44 0.37 -1.85
C GLY A 112 9.20 0.75 -2.65
N VAL A 113 8.76 -0.17 -3.49
CA VAL A 113 7.53 0.01 -4.25
C VAL A 113 6.31 -0.26 -3.39
N ILE A 114 5.26 0.47 -3.70
CA ILE A 114 3.97 0.37 -3.00
C ILE A 114 3.25 -0.86 -3.51
N VAL A 115 2.99 -1.83 -2.62
CA VAL A 115 2.28 -3.08 -2.94
C VAL A 115 0.81 -2.92 -2.59
N ARG A 116 -0.05 -3.37 -3.51
CA ARG A 116 -1.52 -3.33 -3.35
C ARG A 116 -2.16 -4.71 -3.32
N LYS A 117 -1.55 -5.68 -3.99
CA LYS A 117 -1.95 -7.10 -3.92
C LYS A 117 -0.73 -7.99 -3.98
N ARG A 118 -0.90 -9.21 -3.46
CA ARG A 118 0.11 -10.26 -3.52
C ARG A 118 -0.53 -11.60 -3.86
N GLN A 119 0.13 -12.36 -4.73
CA GLN A 119 -0.23 -13.73 -5.07
C GLN A 119 1.05 -14.57 -5.15
N GLY A 120 1.46 -15.17 -4.03
CA GLY A 120 2.74 -15.88 -3.93
C GLY A 120 3.93 -14.93 -4.14
N GLN A 121 4.74 -15.21 -5.17
CA GLN A 121 5.89 -14.40 -5.61
C GLN A 121 5.52 -13.23 -6.54
N TRP A 122 4.23 -13.03 -6.82
CA TRP A 122 3.72 -11.95 -7.64
C TRP A 122 3.16 -10.82 -6.79
N PHE A 123 3.50 -9.58 -7.14
CA PHE A 123 3.11 -8.37 -6.43
C PHE A 123 2.51 -7.36 -7.40
N GLU A 124 1.27 -6.94 -7.15
CA GLU A 124 0.65 -5.82 -7.86
C GLU A 124 1.16 -4.53 -7.22
N ILE A 125 1.96 -3.77 -7.95
CA ILE A 125 2.59 -2.54 -7.49
C ILE A 125 1.90 -1.31 -8.10
N ALA A 126 1.91 -0.21 -7.36
CA ALA A 126 1.38 1.06 -7.84
C ALA A 126 2.29 1.67 -8.92
N LEU A 127 1.67 2.19 -9.98
CA LEU A 127 2.31 2.99 -11.02
C LEU A 127 1.80 4.43 -10.95
N SER A 128 2.42 5.37 -11.68
CA SER A 128 1.90 6.75 -11.72
C SER A 128 0.48 6.77 -12.27
N GLU A 129 0.21 5.90 -13.24
CA GLU A 129 -1.13 5.61 -13.74
C GLU A 129 -1.41 4.09 -13.64
N GLY A 130 -2.28 3.70 -12.71
CA GLY A 130 -2.73 2.32 -12.58
C GLY A 130 -1.78 1.44 -11.77
N TYR A 131 -1.55 0.22 -12.26
CA TYR A 131 -0.82 -0.82 -11.56
C TYR A 131 -0.27 -1.85 -12.53
N ALA A 132 0.77 -2.57 -12.10
CA ALA A 132 1.31 -3.71 -12.81
C ALA A 132 1.82 -4.77 -11.83
N TRP A 133 1.94 -5.99 -12.31
CA TRP A 133 2.48 -7.11 -11.56
C TRP A 133 3.99 -7.23 -11.78
N VAL A 134 4.72 -7.50 -10.71
CA VAL A 134 6.14 -7.88 -10.75
C VAL A 134 6.30 -9.27 -10.13
N HIS A 135 7.25 -10.04 -10.65
CA HIS A 135 7.62 -11.34 -10.10
C HIS A 135 8.97 -11.25 -9.40
N ILE A 136 9.02 -11.64 -8.13
CA ILE A 136 10.22 -11.58 -7.32
C ILE A 136 10.47 -12.94 -6.68
N GLN A 137 11.62 -13.56 -6.98
CA GLN A 137 11.92 -14.93 -6.54
C GLN A 137 12.04 -15.06 -5.02
N ASP A 138 12.68 -14.10 -4.35
CA ASP A 138 12.88 -14.11 -2.89
C ASP A 138 11.98 -13.09 -2.18
N ALA A 139 10.71 -13.04 -2.56
CA ALA A 139 9.86 -11.95 -2.11
C ALA A 139 9.40 -12.07 -0.66
N ASP A 140 9.28 -13.30 -0.14
CA ASP A 140 8.77 -13.55 1.21
C ASP A 140 9.69 -12.98 2.29
N SER A 141 10.99 -12.92 2.04
CA SER A 141 11.97 -12.33 2.95
C SER A 141 12.06 -10.81 2.82
N ARG A 142 11.59 -10.24 1.71
CA ARG A 142 11.71 -8.82 1.39
C ARG A 142 10.44 -8.03 1.64
N TYR A 143 9.28 -8.62 1.40
CA TYR A 143 8.01 -7.93 1.53
C TYR A 143 7.74 -7.51 2.97
N LEU A 144 7.39 -6.25 3.16
CA LEU A 144 7.10 -5.64 4.45
C LEU A 144 5.60 -5.29 4.50
N PRO A 145 4.78 -6.12 5.17
CA PRO A 145 3.38 -5.78 5.42
C PRO A 145 3.26 -4.48 6.19
N VAL A 146 2.20 -3.71 5.92
CA VAL A 146 2.04 -2.38 6.51
C VAL A 146 1.94 -2.43 8.04
N GLU A 147 1.35 -3.48 8.60
CA GLU A 147 1.23 -3.67 10.04
C GLU A 147 2.59 -3.85 10.71
N GLN A 148 3.51 -4.56 10.03
CA GLN A 148 4.87 -4.76 10.51
C GLN A 148 5.67 -3.45 10.45
N LEU A 149 5.48 -2.64 9.41
CA LEU A 149 6.13 -1.33 9.27
C LEU A 149 5.77 -0.37 10.40
N LEU A 150 4.57 -0.50 10.98
CA LEU A 150 4.04 0.50 11.92
C LEU A 150 4.11 0.09 13.40
N LYS A 151 4.04 -1.21 13.72
CA LYS A 151 3.88 -1.72 15.10
C LYS A 151 4.98 -1.26 16.09
N HIS A 152 6.17 -0.93 15.60
CA HIS A 152 7.32 -0.55 16.42
C HIS A 152 8.02 0.73 15.96
N SER A 153 7.31 1.55 15.17
CA SER A 153 7.87 2.75 14.55
C SER A 153 7.34 4.01 15.24
N LEU A 154 8.09 5.11 15.11
CA LEU A 154 7.61 6.43 15.51
C LEU A 154 6.55 6.88 14.50
N THR A 155 5.29 6.64 14.81
CA THR A 155 4.17 6.89 13.90
C THR A 155 3.53 8.25 14.05
N TYR A 156 2.91 8.73 12.97
CA TYR A 156 2.13 9.95 12.95
C TYR A 156 0.91 9.79 12.04
N LEU A 157 -0.17 10.51 12.34
CA LEU A 157 -1.31 10.62 11.45
C LEU A 157 -0.94 11.50 10.25
N SER A 158 -0.97 10.92 9.07
CA SER A 158 -0.87 11.57 7.77
C SER A 158 -2.25 11.90 7.23
N GLY A 159 -2.31 12.85 6.29
CA GLY A 159 -3.55 13.18 5.60
C GLY A 159 -4.12 14.55 5.98
N GLN A 160 -4.92 15.08 5.07
CA GLN A 160 -5.63 16.33 5.20
C GLN A 160 -7.12 16.02 5.44
N GLY A 161 -7.74 16.73 6.38
CA GLY A 161 -9.19 16.64 6.59
C GLY A 161 -9.61 16.21 7.99
N SER A 162 -10.92 16.11 8.17
CA SER A 162 -11.55 15.60 9.38
C SER A 162 -11.31 14.10 9.49
N LEU A 163 -10.76 13.69 10.62
CA LEU A 163 -10.55 12.29 10.97
C LEU A 163 -11.15 12.04 12.34
N ASP A 164 -12.04 11.05 12.43
CA ASP A 164 -12.62 10.63 13.69
C ASP A 164 -11.94 9.36 14.19
N LEU A 165 -11.56 9.37 15.46
CA LEU A 165 -11.30 8.14 16.20
C LEU A 165 -12.61 7.68 16.83
N VAL A 166 -12.97 6.42 16.64
CA VAL A 166 -14.20 5.82 17.18
C VAL A 166 -13.89 4.76 18.23
N GLU A 167 -14.82 4.54 19.16
CA GLU A 167 -14.64 3.53 20.21
C GLU A 167 -14.60 2.09 19.65
N ILE A 168 -15.46 1.82 18.66
CA ILE A 168 -15.63 0.50 18.06
C ILE A 168 -15.48 0.64 16.54
N PRO A 169 -14.57 -0.09 15.91
CA PRO A 169 -14.35 -0.01 14.46
C PRO A 169 -15.64 -0.36 13.69
N GLY A 170 -15.97 0.46 12.69
CA GLY A 170 -17.15 0.31 11.82
C GLY A 170 -18.51 0.75 12.38
N ARG A 171 -18.65 0.98 13.70
CA ARG A 171 -19.97 1.32 14.30
C ARG A 171 -19.96 2.10 15.61
N GLY A 172 -18.79 2.52 16.09
CA GLY A 172 -18.64 3.25 17.35
C GLY A 172 -18.99 4.73 17.20
N LYS A 173 -19.24 5.39 18.35
CA LYS A 173 -19.31 6.85 18.38
C LYS A 173 -17.89 7.45 18.31
N PRO A 174 -17.72 8.64 17.73
CA PRO A 174 -16.46 9.36 17.81
C PRO A 174 -16.08 9.61 19.28
N VAL A 175 -14.87 9.22 19.65
CA VAL A 175 -14.22 9.55 20.93
C VAL A 175 -13.28 10.74 20.79
N TRP A 176 -12.86 11.04 19.55
CA TRP A 176 -12.07 12.21 19.20
C TRP A 176 -12.27 12.55 17.73
N SER A 177 -12.16 13.83 17.40
CA SER A 177 -12.25 14.35 16.03
C SER A 177 -11.11 15.32 15.77
N ARG A 178 -10.43 15.16 14.63
CA ARG A 178 -9.36 16.06 14.20
C ARG A 178 -9.95 17.42 13.82
N SER A 179 -9.58 18.46 14.57
CA SER A 179 -9.89 19.83 14.18
C SER A 179 -9.05 20.23 12.94
N PRO A 180 -9.61 21.04 12.02
CA PRO A 180 -8.89 21.53 10.84
C PRO A 180 -7.59 22.27 11.15
N ASN A 181 -7.46 22.81 12.38
CA ASN A 181 -6.31 23.59 12.82
C ASN A 181 -5.18 22.76 13.46
N ILE A 182 -5.33 21.44 13.54
CA ILE A 182 -4.30 20.56 14.12
C ILE A 182 -3.13 20.42 13.13
N ARG A 183 -1.91 20.38 13.68
CA ARG A 183 -0.64 20.19 12.93
C ARG A 183 -0.78 19.12 11.86
N SER A 184 -0.03 19.28 10.76
CA SER A 184 -0.05 18.37 9.62
C SER A 184 0.32 16.93 9.97
N LYS A 185 1.17 16.74 11.00
CA LYS A 185 1.54 15.43 11.55
C LYS A 185 1.25 15.40 13.04
N LEU A 186 0.36 14.51 13.46
CA LEU A 186 0.04 14.28 14.88
C LEU A 186 0.69 12.98 15.33
N PRO A 187 1.58 12.98 16.34
CA PRO A 187 2.25 11.76 16.78
C PRO A 187 1.24 10.79 17.40
N VAL A 188 1.35 9.53 17.00
CA VAL A 188 0.51 8.43 17.49
C VAL A 188 1.34 7.20 17.76
N GLU A 189 0.81 6.32 18.59
CA GLU A 189 1.27 4.95 18.78
C GLU A 189 0.22 4.00 18.18
N VAL A 190 0.66 3.01 17.40
CA VAL A 190 -0.21 1.94 16.90
C VAL A 190 -0.42 0.88 17.99
N VAL A 191 -1.68 0.68 18.37
CA VAL A 191 -2.07 -0.27 19.41
C VAL A 191 -2.46 -1.62 18.83
N ALA A 192 -3.28 -1.61 17.77
CA ALA A 192 -3.80 -2.84 17.16
C ALA A 192 -4.26 -2.61 15.72
N PHE A 193 -4.40 -3.71 14.98
CA PHE A 193 -5.06 -3.75 13.67
C PHE A 193 -6.26 -4.70 13.74
N SER A 194 -7.30 -4.43 12.95
CA SER A 194 -8.46 -5.31 12.81
C SER A 194 -9.05 -5.15 11.43
N GLU A 195 -9.34 -6.27 10.76
CA GLU A 195 -10.11 -6.24 9.51
C GLU A 195 -11.60 -6.42 9.82
N ILE A 196 -12.44 -5.51 9.33
CA ILE A 196 -13.90 -5.55 9.53
C ILE A 196 -14.58 -5.23 8.22
N ALA A 197 -15.41 -6.18 7.76
CA ALA A 197 -16.13 -6.08 6.50
C ALA A 197 -15.22 -5.75 5.30
N GLY A 198 -14.01 -6.33 5.27
CA GLY A 198 -13.03 -6.13 4.19
C GLY A 198 -12.26 -4.81 4.27
N HIS A 199 -12.40 -4.03 5.35
CA HIS A 199 -11.63 -2.81 5.57
C HIS A 199 -10.65 -3.00 6.71
N LEU A 200 -9.40 -2.56 6.50
CA LEU A 200 -8.40 -2.51 7.56
C LEU A 200 -8.67 -1.30 8.48
N TRP A 201 -8.85 -1.59 9.76
CA TRP A 201 -8.93 -0.61 10.84
C TRP A 201 -7.66 -0.65 11.67
N VAL A 202 -7.23 0.52 12.14
CA VAL A 202 -6.11 0.66 13.05
C VAL A 202 -6.58 1.34 14.33
N GLN A 203 -6.20 0.76 15.46
CA GLN A 203 -6.34 1.39 16.76
C GLN A 203 -5.09 2.19 17.04
N VAL A 204 -5.26 3.48 17.32
CA VAL A 204 -4.16 4.39 17.60
C VAL A 204 -4.37 5.04 18.96
N ARG A 205 -3.25 5.39 19.60
CA ARG A 205 -3.21 6.29 20.76
C ARG A 205 -2.54 7.59 20.34
N ILE A 206 -3.24 8.71 20.47
CA ILE A 206 -2.65 10.03 20.28
C ILE A 206 -1.73 10.35 21.46
N LEU A 207 -0.52 10.81 21.13
CA LEU A 207 0.48 11.19 22.12
C LEU A 207 0.36 12.68 22.46
N GLU A 208 0.52 13.01 23.75
CA GLU A 208 0.46 14.40 24.21
C GLU A 208 1.71 15.20 23.84
N THR A 209 2.82 14.50 23.63
CA THR A 209 4.12 15.04 23.29
C THR A 209 4.62 14.39 22.02
N ASP A 210 5.15 15.19 21.13
CA ASP A 210 5.86 14.70 19.96
C ASP A 210 7.24 14.18 20.37
N SER A 211 7.51 12.90 20.08
CA SER A 211 8.80 12.27 20.39
C SER A 211 9.98 12.95 19.70
N CYS A 212 9.76 13.70 18.61
CA CYS A 212 10.84 14.33 17.86
C CYS A 212 11.15 15.78 18.26
N SER A 213 10.19 16.48 18.84
CA SER A 213 10.36 17.90 19.19
C SER A 213 10.20 18.17 20.69
N GLU A 214 9.77 17.18 21.47
CA GLU A 214 9.32 17.32 22.86
C GLU A 214 8.16 18.34 23.03
N GLU A 215 7.63 18.88 21.93
CA GLU A 215 6.55 19.84 21.96
C GLU A 215 5.23 19.15 22.28
N ARG A 216 4.41 19.83 23.08
CA ARG A 216 3.06 19.36 23.37
C ARG A 216 2.19 19.53 22.13
N THR A 217 1.46 18.47 21.77
CA THR A 217 0.52 18.48 20.65
C THR A 217 -0.73 19.32 20.94
N GLY A 218 -0.97 19.64 22.22
CA GLY A 218 -2.20 20.27 22.68
C GLY A 218 -3.40 19.31 22.73
N VAL A 219 -3.16 18.02 22.50
CA VAL A 219 -4.18 16.96 22.55
C VAL A 219 -3.93 16.09 23.77
N VAL A 220 -4.98 15.85 24.56
CA VAL A 220 -4.93 14.88 25.67
C VAL A 220 -4.83 13.48 25.09
N SER A 221 -4.09 12.58 25.74
CA SER A 221 -3.96 11.23 25.22
C SER A 221 -5.32 10.55 25.09
N VAL A 222 -5.64 10.11 23.88
CA VAL A 222 -6.90 9.44 23.54
C VAL A 222 -6.60 8.24 22.67
N THR A 223 -7.31 7.14 22.90
CA THR A 223 -7.18 5.91 22.13
C THR A 223 -8.50 5.63 21.41
N GLY A 224 -8.42 5.27 20.14
CA GLY A 224 -9.59 4.90 19.36
C GLY A 224 -9.22 4.27 18.03
N TRP A 225 -10.22 3.80 17.32
CA TRP A 225 -10.10 3.15 16.03
C TRP A 225 -10.36 4.13 14.89
N MET A 226 -9.68 3.93 13.78
CA MET A 226 -9.94 4.66 12.54
C MET A 226 -9.76 3.73 11.34
N PRO A 227 -10.38 4.03 10.19
CA PRO A 227 -10.01 3.41 8.93
C PRO A 227 -8.53 3.63 8.68
N PHE A 228 -7.83 2.59 8.25
CA PHE A 228 -6.40 2.69 7.97
C PHE A 228 -6.14 3.54 6.72
N TYR A 229 -6.99 3.40 5.71
CA TYR A 229 -6.92 4.14 4.46
C TYR A 229 -7.89 5.32 4.42
N ASP A 230 -7.55 6.36 3.67
CA ASP A 230 -8.47 7.44 3.30
C ASP A 230 -9.32 7.06 2.07
N ALA A 231 -10.13 8.01 1.58
CA ALA A 231 -10.98 7.82 0.42
C ALA A 231 -10.20 7.56 -0.89
N ASP A 232 -8.91 7.94 -0.94
CA ASP A 232 -8.01 7.69 -2.06
C ASP A 232 -7.24 6.37 -1.90
N GLY A 233 -7.48 5.62 -0.81
CA GLY A 233 -6.81 4.36 -0.49
C GLY A 233 -5.38 4.55 0.05
N MET A 234 -5.01 5.77 0.42
CA MET A 234 -3.70 6.07 1.00
C MET A 234 -3.72 5.88 2.53
N PRO A 235 -2.62 5.39 3.13
CA PRO A 235 -2.53 5.29 4.58
C PRO A 235 -2.69 6.64 5.28
N GLN A 236 -3.60 6.70 6.24
CA GLN A 236 -3.81 7.85 7.13
C GLN A 236 -2.84 7.85 8.32
N ILE A 237 -2.00 6.84 8.42
CA ILE A 237 -0.91 6.74 9.39
C ILE A 237 0.36 6.32 8.65
N TRP A 238 1.47 6.96 9.01
CA TRP A 238 2.80 6.59 8.55
C TRP A 238 3.81 6.72 9.68
N PHE A 239 5.09 6.58 9.38
CA PHE A 239 6.17 6.71 10.36
C PHE A 239 7.29 7.62 9.90
N TYR A 240 8.04 8.15 10.86
CA TYR A 240 9.24 8.95 10.60
C TYR A 240 10.40 8.03 10.17
N SER A 241 10.52 7.77 8.87
CA SER A 241 11.60 6.97 8.28
C SER A 241 13.00 7.50 8.63
N ARG A 242 13.11 8.82 8.79
CA ARG A 242 14.36 9.52 9.11
C ARG A 242 14.63 9.68 10.60
N GLY A 243 13.79 9.09 11.44
CA GLY A 243 13.79 9.35 12.87
C GLY A 243 13.37 10.79 13.19
N CYS A 244 13.83 11.22 14.35
CA CYS A 244 13.89 12.60 14.80
C CYS A 244 15.34 13.08 14.60
#